data_AF-A0A453J5K0-F1
#
_entry.id   AF-A0A453J5K0-F1
#
_cell.length_a   1.000
_cell.length_b   1.000
_cell.length_c   1.000
_cell.angle_alpha   90.00
_cell.angle_beta   90.00
_cell.angle_gamma   90.00
#
_symmetry.space_group_name_H-M   'P 1'
#
loop_
_entity.id
_entity.type
_entity.pdbx_description
1 polymer ?
#
loop_
_entity_poly.entity_id
_entity_poly.type
_entity_poly.pdbx_seq_one_letter_code
_entity_poly.pdbx_strand_id
1 'polypeptide(L)'
;QTQLVEPAQPQAPEMFQAMAPDQQQQGEAAHPDAGGEEARKVGVPVFVMMPLDTVRKDGSALNRRKAVQASLAALKSAGTAGIMVDVWWGIAESEGPGQYNFAGYIELMEMAKKAGLKVQAVMSFHQCGGNVGDSVK
;
A
#
# COMPACT_ATOMS: atom_id res chain seq x y z
N GLN A 1 11.98 -72.97 -10.39
CA GLN A 1 12.09 -71.77 -9.54
C GLN A 1 13.15 -70.87 -10.15
N THR A 2 12.74 -69.82 -10.86
CA THR A 2 13.47 -68.54 -10.94
C THR A 2 12.43 -67.47 -11.27
N GLN A 3 12.37 -66.45 -10.44
CA GLN A 3 11.34 -65.41 -10.39
C GLN A 3 11.64 -64.33 -11.44
N LEU A 4 10.61 -63.90 -12.18
CA LEU A 4 10.64 -62.72 -13.06
C LEU A 4 10.78 -61.44 -12.20
N VAL A 5 11.68 -60.54 -12.60
CA VAL A 5 11.70 -59.15 -12.11
C VAL A 5 11.60 -58.24 -13.33
N GLU A 6 10.45 -57.60 -13.50
CA GLU A 6 10.22 -56.54 -14.49
C GLU A 6 10.90 -55.22 -14.07
N PRO A 7 11.36 -54.40 -15.03
CA PRO A 7 11.95 -53.10 -14.74
C PRO A 7 10.88 -52.09 -14.26
N ALA A 8 11.21 -51.35 -13.20
CA ALA A 8 10.36 -50.29 -12.66
C ALA A 8 10.18 -49.14 -13.67
N GLN A 9 8.92 -48.78 -13.95
CA GLN A 9 8.56 -47.58 -14.69
C GLN A 9 8.69 -46.33 -13.79
N PRO A 10 9.15 -45.18 -14.31
CA PRO A 10 9.22 -43.94 -13.54
C PRO A 10 7.81 -43.46 -13.20
N GLN A 11 7.51 -43.36 -11.91
CA GLN A 11 6.27 -42.78 -11.41
C GLN A 11 6.32 -41.25 -11.61
N ALA A 12 5.57 -40.76 -12.59
CA ALA A 12 5.24 -39.35 -12.67
C ALA A 12 4.33 -38.99 -11.48
N PRO A 13 4.48 -37.81 -10.85
CA PRO A 13 3.54 -37.34 -9.84
C PRO A 13 2.17 -37.11 -10.47
N GLU A 14 1.31 -38.12 -10.35
CA GLU A 14 -0.04 -38.03 -9.80
C GLU A 14 -0.65 -36.61 -9.84
N MET A 15 -1.28 -36.36 -10.99
CA MET A 15 -2.52 -35.62 -11.18
C MET A 15 -2.56 -34.11 -10.90
N PHE A 16 -2.35 -33.38 -12.00
CA PHE A 16 -3.27 -32.34 -12.45
C PHE A 16 -4.72 -32.85 -12.40
N GLN A 17 -5.39 -32.71 -11.26
CA GLN A 17 -6.85 -32.88 -11.14
C GLN A 17 -7.46 -31.53 -10.82
N ALA A 18 -7.98 -30.91 -11.87
CA ALA A 18 -8.91 -29.81 -11.77
C ALA A 18 -10.14 -30.24 -10.96
N MET A 19 -10.37 -29.59 -9.82
CA MET A 19 -11.63 -29.62 -9.10
C MET A 19 -12.00 -28.20 -8.68
N ALA A 20 -13.29 -27.91 -8.89
CA ALA A 20 -13.96 -26.63 -8.94
C ALA A 20 -13.73 -25.70 -7.73
N PRO A 21 -13.93 -24.37 -7.89
CA PRO A 21 -13.92 -23.46 -6.77
C PRO A 21 -15.07 -23.79 -5.82
N ASP A 22 -14.72 -24.08 -4.56
CA ASP A 22 -15.66 -24.13 -3.46
C ASP A 22 -16.18 -22.70 -3.23
N GLN A 23 -17.38 -22.40 -3.74
CA GLN A 23 -18.08 -21.16 -3.46
C GLN A 23 -18.62 -21.20 -2.02
N GLN A 24 -17.73 -21.08 -1.04
CA GLN A 24 -18.12 -20.52 0.24
C GLN A 24 -18.23 -19.01 0.06
N GLN A 25 -19.46 -18.60 -0.25
CA GLN A 25 -19.89 -17.21 -0.31
C GLN A 25 -19.85 -16.60 1.09
N GLN A 26 -18.65 -16.31 1.58
CA GLN A 26 -18.45 -15.29 2.59
C GLN A 26 -18.82 -13.99 1.90
N GLY A 27 -20.03 -13.51 2.20
CA GLY A 27 -20.51 -12.22 1.73
C GLY A 27 -19.40 -11.21 1.94
N GLU A 28 -18.99 -10.57 0.84
CA GLU A 28 -18.11 -9.43 0.84
C GLU A 28 -18.76 -8.42 1.78
N ALA A 29 -18.29 -8.40 3.03
CA ALA A 29 -18.63 -7.33 3.95
C ALA A 29 -18.03 -6.12 3.29
N ALA A 30 -18.88 -5.37 2.57
CA ALA A 30 -18.55 -4.08 2.05
C ALA A 30 -17.82 -3.36 3.18
N HIS A 31 -16.53 -3.11 2.99
CA HIS A 31 -15.85 -2.14 3.82
C HIS A 31 -16.78 -0.94 3.79
N PRO A 32 -17.30 -0.49 4.95
CA PRO A 32 -18.10 0.72 4.95
C PRO A 32 -17.22 1.74 4.25
N ASP A 33 -17.68 2.24 3.10
CA ASP A 33 -17.17 3.48 2.56
C ASP A 33 -17.02 4.38 3.77
N ALA A 34 -15.84 4.97 3.96
CA ALA A 34 -15.51 5.78 5.12
C ALA A 34 -16.35 7.09 5.16
N GLY A 35 -17.61 7.04 4.74
CA GLY A 35 -18.71 7.95 4.99
C GLY A 35 -19.67 7.38 6.05
N GLY A 36 -19.16 7.11 7.25
CA GLY A 36 -19.98 7.06 8.45
C GLY A 36 -20.09 8.44 9.07
N GLU A 37 -21.28 9.04 8.90
CA GLU A 37 -21.87 10.18 9.64
C GLU A 37 -21.04 11.46 9.82
N GLU A 38 -21.02 12.30 8.79
CA GLU A 38 -21.11 13.76 8.93
C GLU A 38 -22.08 14.21 7.84
N ALA A 39 -23.11 14.97 8.20
CA ALA A 39 -24.15 15.48 7.29
C ALA A 39 -23.54 15.87 5.94
N ARG A 40 -24.03 15.29 4.84
CA ARG A 40 -23.52 15.53 3.47
C ARG A 40 -23.32 17.02 3.26
N LYS A 41 -22.09 17.52 3.43
CA LYS A 41 -21.69 18.79 2.84
C LYS A 41 -21.82 18.57 1.35
N VAL A 42 -22.74 19.28 0.71
CA VAL A 42 -22.89 19.30 -0.75
C VAL A 42 -21.59 19.87 -1.31
N GLY A 43 -20.62 19.01 -1.59
CA GLY A 43 -19.27 19.42 -1.99
C GLY A 43 -18.43 18.24 -2.43
N VAL A 44 -17.52 18.47 -3.37
CA VAL A 44 -16.55 17.48 -3.84
C VAL A 44 -15.40 17.42 -2.83
N PRO A 45 -15.02 16.24 -2.30
CA PRO A 45 -13.93 16.12 -1.35
C PRO A 45 -12.59 16.44 -2.02
N VAL A 46 -11.82 17.34 -1.42
CA VAL A 46 -10.49 17.74 -1.92
C VAL A 46 -9.39 17.05 -1.11
N PHE A 47 -8.45 16.43 -1.82
CA PHE A 47 -7.24 15.82 -1.26
C PHE A 47 -6.00 16.57 -1.74
N VAL A 48 -4.97 16.66 -0.89
CA VAL A 48 -3.71 17.33 -1.22
C VAL A 48 -2.59 16.33 -1.32
N MET A 49 -1.82 16.38 -2.41
CA MET A 49 -0.68 15.50 -2.63
C MET A 49 0.49 15.89 -1.72
N MET A 50 1.04 14.90 -1.03
CA MET A 50 2.23 15.06 -0.22
C MET A 50 3.47 15.22 -1.11
N PRO A 51 4.54 15.89 -0.65
CA PRO A 51 5.81 15.93 -1.37
C PRO A 51 6.33 14.52 -1.69
N LEU A 52 6.93 14.34 -2.87
CA LEU A 52 7.44 13.04 -3.35
C LEU A 52 8.49 12.43 -2.41
N ASP A 53 9.24 13.27 -1.70
CA ASP A 53 10.28 12.88 -0.74
C ASP A 53 9.78 12.81 0.71
N THR A 54 8.47 12.70 0.95
CA THR A 54 7.90 12.69 2.32
C THR A 54 8.47 11.56 3.19
N VAL A 55 8.71 10.38 2.60
CA VAL A 55 9.34 9.23 3.28
C VAL A 55 10.80 9.16 2.88
N ARG A 56 11.67 8.80 3.83
CA ARG A 56 13.09 8.54 3.57
C ARG A 56 13.26 7.39 2.58
N LYS A 57 14.33 7.42 1.79
CA LYS A 57 14.61 6.39 0.78
C LYS A 57 14.83 4.99 1.36
N ASP A 58 15.32 4.93 2.60
CA ASP A 58 15.48 3.67 3.34
C ASP A 58 14.17 3.18 3.98
N GLY A 59 13.05 3.90 3.79
CA GLY A 59 11.74 3.57 4.36
C GLY A 59 11.62 3.77 5.88
N SER A 60 12.69 4.18 6.57
CA SER A 60 12.78 4.12 8.03
C SER A 60 11.91 5.15 8.76
N ALA A 61 11.71 6.33 8.18
CA ALA A 61 11.03 7.45 8.82
C ALA A 61 10.61 8.52 7.80
N LEU A 62 9.96 9.58 8.29
CA LEU A 62 9.62 10.76 7.50
C LEU A 62 10.80 11.73 7.32
N ASN A 63 10.88 12.33 6.14
CA ASN A 63 11.65 13.54 5.93
C ASN A 63 10.90 14.75 6.50
N ARG A 64 11.64 15.66 7.14
CA ARG A 64 11.11 16.91 7.69
C ARG A 64 9.84 16.69 8.53
N ARG A 65 9.83 15.69 9.41
CA ARG A 65 8.67 15.29 10.24
C ARG A 65 7.91 16.45 10.89
N LYS A 66 8.61 17.44 11.45
CA LYS A 66 7.98 18.65 12.05
C LYS A 66 7.21 19.48 11.02
N ALA A 67 7.76 19.65 9.82
CA ALA A 67 7.09 20.34 8.73
C ALA A 67 5.87 19.55 8.25
N VAL A 68 5.99 18.22 8.10
CA VAL A 68 4.84 17.35 7.78
C VAL A 68 3.74 17.53 8.81
N GLN A 69 4.06 17.51 10.11
CA GLN A 69 3.07 17.73 11.17
C GLN A 69 2.37 19.09 11.05
N ALA A 70 3.14 20.17 10.83
CA ALA A 70 2.59 21.50 10.65
C ALA A 70 1.69 21.58 9.40
N SER A 71 2.11 20.96 8.28
CA SER A 71 1.33 20.88 7.05
C SER A 71 0.00 20.15 7.25
N LEU A 72 0.00 19.00 7.94
CA LEU A 72 -1.25 18.26 8.23
C LEU A 72 -2.21 19.09 9.09
N ALA A 73 -1.70 19.81 10.09
CA ALA A 73 -2.53 20.70 10.90
C ALA A 73 -3.15 21.82 10.04
N ALA A 74 -2.35 22.46 9.18
CA ALA A 74 -2.82 23.51 8.28
C ALA A 74 -3.87 22.99 7.27
N LEU A 75 -3.64 21.81 6.69
CA LEU A 75 -4.58 21.16 5.77
C LEU A 75 -5.91 20.83 6.44
N LYS A 76 -5.89 20.39 7.70
CA LYS A 76 -7.11 20.18 8.47
C LYS A 76 -7.86 21.49 8.73
N SER A 77 -7.15 22.54 9.14
CA SER A 77 -7.74 23.87 9.34
C SER A 77 -8.32 24.46 8.06
N ALA A 78 -7.73 24.16 6.89
CA ALA A 78 -8.25 24.57 5.58
C ALA A 78 -9.50 23.79 5.13
N GLY A 79 -9.93 22.75 5.87
CA GLY A 79 -11.14 21.99 5.56
C GLY A 79 -10.96 20.93 4.46
N THR A 80 -9.72 20.52 4.17
CA THR A 80 -9.45 19.42 3.23
C THR A 80 -9.99 18.09 3.74
N ALA A 81 -10.36 17.19 2.82
CA ALA A 81 -10.84 15.85 3.17
C ALA A 81 -9.71 14.92 3.60
N GLY A 82 -8.50 15.12 3.05
CA GLY A 82 -7.36 14.27 3.33
C GLY A 82 -6.12 14.59 2.52
N ILE A 83 -5.16 13.68 2.59
CA ILE A 83 -3.91 13.72 1.82
C ILE A 83 -3.84 12.56 0.83
N MET A 84 -3.06 12.74 -0.21
CA MET A 84 -2.63 11.68 -1.12
C MET A 84 -1.13 11.47 -0.98
N VAL A 85 -0.70 10.21 -0.94
CA VAL A 85 0.72 9.83 -0.82
C VAL A 85 1.05 8.66 -1.75
N ASP A 86 2.18 8.75 -2.43
CA ASP A 86 2.79 7.62 -3.13
C ASP A 86 3.44 6.66 -2.15
N VAL A 87 3.07 5.39 -2.24
CA VAL A 87 3.78 4.28 -1.61
C VAL A 87 4.70 3.68 -2.67
N TRP A 88 5.95 4.14 -2.66
CA TRP A 88 6.97 3.75 -3.63
C TRP A 88 7.40 2.31 -3.42
N TRP A 89 7.23 1.48 -4.44
CA TRP A 89 7.70 0.09 -4.43
C TRP A 89 9.20 0.01 -4.12
N GLY A 90 10.01 0.83 -4.80
CA GLY A 90 11.47 0.87 -4.60
C GLY A 90 11.95 1.38 -3.23
N ILE A 91 11.06 1.91 -2.38
CA ILE A 91 11.35 2.21 -0.97
C ILE A 91 10.84 1.06 -0.10
N ALA A 92 9.58 0.68 -0.33
CA ALA A 92 8.89 -0.32 0.47
C ALA A 92 9.54 -1.71 0.40
N GLU A 93 10.14 -2.09 -0.72
CA GLU A 93 10.78 -3.40 -0.93
C GLU A 93 12.24 -3.24 -1.41
N SER A 94 12.95 -2.26 -0.85
CA SER A 94 14.31 -1.89 -1.27
C SER A 94 15.38 -2.95 -0.97
N GLU A 95 15.22 -3.71 0.11
CA GLU A 95 16.21 -4.69 0.58
C GLU A 95 16.14 -6.04 -0.17
N GLY A 96 15.12 -6.22 -1.00
CA GLY A 96 14.93 -7.38 -1.86
C GLY A 96 13.56 -8.03 -1.74
N PRO A 97 13.27 -9.04 -2.58
CA PRO A 97 11.95 -9.63 -2.68
C PRO A 97 11.42 -10.17 -1.34
N GLY A 98 10.19 -9.78 -0.97
CA GLY A 98 9.52 -10.14 0.27
C GLY A 98 10.01 -9.39 1.52
N GLN A 99 11.00 -8.50 1.40
CA GLN A 99 11.54 -7.73 2.52
C GLN A 99 10.97 -6.32 2.54
N TYR A 100 9.83 -6.18 3.22
CA TYR A 100 9.09 -4.92 3.23
C TYR A 100 9.45 -4.01 4.40
N ASN A 101 9.72 -2.73 4.12
CA ASN A 101 9.83 -1.66 5.12
C ASN A 101 8.77 -0.58 4.90
N PHE A 102 7.75 -0.57 5.76
CA PHE A 102 6.68 0.42 5.75
C PHE A 102 6.75 1.43 6.90
N ALA A 103 7.84 1.47 7.68
CA ALA A 103 7.90 2.23 8.93
C ALA A 103 7.54 3.72 8.75
N GLY A 104 8.16 4.39 7.77
CA GLY A 104 7.86 5.79 7.46
C GLY A 104 6.44 6.01 6.95
N TYR A 105 5.88 5.08 6.17
CA TYR A 105 4.50 5.17 5.70
C TYR A 105 3.50 5.01 6.84
N ILE A 106 3.72 4.05 7.73
CA ILE A 106 2.90 3.85 8.94
C ILE A 106 2.94 5.12 9.81
N GLU A 107 4.11 5.71 10.01
CA GLU A 107 4.27 6.98 10.73
C GLU A 107 3.42 8.09 10.11
N LEU A 108 3.44 8.26 8.78
CA LEU A 108 2.62 9.26 8.09
C LEU A 108 1.12 9.00 8.28
N MET A 109 0.69 7.76 8.10
CA MET A 109 -0.71 7.37 8.21
C MET A 109 -1.24 7.60 9.63
N GLU A 110 -0.43 7.29 10.65
CA GLU A 110 -0.76 7.60 12.03
C GLU A 110 -0.88 9.11 12.29
N MET A 111 0.03 9.91 11.71
CA MET A 111 -0.03 11.37 11.84
C MET A 111 -1.28 11.94 11.16
N ALA A 112 -1.63 11.47 9.95
CA ALA A 112 -2.84 11.88 9.24
C ALA A 112 -4.11 11.48 10.01
N LYS A 113 -4.15 10.26 10.54
CA LYS A 113 -5.25 9.78 11.40
C LYS A 113 -5.42 10.66 12.63
N LYS A 114 -4.33 10.99 13.34
CA LYS A 114 -4.34 11.88 14.52
C LYS A 114 -4.81 13.30 14.16
N ALA A 115 -4.50 13.78 12.95
CA ALA A 115 -4.99 15.06 12.45
C ALA A 115 -6.45 15.03 11.96
N GLY A 116 -7.10 13.85 11.92
CA GLY A 116 -8.46 13.70 11.41
C GLY A 116 -8.56 13.91 9.90
N LEU A 117 -7.54 13.48 9.16
CA LEU A 117 -7.46 13.52 7.69
C LEU A 117 -7.54 12.09 7.13
N LYS A 118 -8.26 11.92 6.01
CA LYS A 118 -8.24 10.67 5.24
C LYS A 118 -6.92 10.54 4.47
N VAL A 119 -6.57 9.33 4.08
CA VAL A 119 -5.37 9.04 3.27
C VAL A 119 -5.79 8.30 2.01
N GLN A 120 -5.35 8.80 0.85
CA GLN A 120 -5.32 8.05 -0.40
C GLN A 120 -3.89 7.59 -0.66
N ALA A 121 -3.69 6.27 -0.71
CA ALA A 121 -2.39 5.68 -0.99
C ALA A 121 -2.34 5.25 -2.45
N VAL A 122 -1.35 5.76 -3.20
CA VAL A 122 -1.06 5.32 -4.57
C VAL A 122 -0.01 4.22 -4.49
N MET A 123 -0.30 3.04 -5.05
CA MET A 123 0.66 1.95 -5.11
C MET A 123 1.60 2.18 -6.29
N SER A 124 2.74 2.79 -6.02
CA SER A 124 3.61 3.36 -7.05
C SER A 124 4.65 2.34 -7.51
N PHE A 125 4.21 1.45 -8.41
CA PHE A 125 5.04 0.48 -9.15
C PHE A 125 5.73 1.12 -10.38
N HIS A 126 6.31 2.29 -10.16
CA HIS A 126 7.06 3.04 -11.16
C HIS A 126 8.22 3.80 -10.49
N GLN A 127 9.22 4.17 -11.27
CA GLN A 127 10.32 4.98 -10.77
C GLN A 127 9.84 6.42 -10.53
N CYS A 128 10.18 6.96 -9.36
CA CYS A 128 10.09 8.39 -9.09
C CYS A 128 11.35 9.09 -9.60
N GLY A 129 11.20 10.24 -10.23
CA GLY A 129 12.34 11.08 -10.58
C GLY A 129 13.00 10.73 -11.91
N GLY A 130 13.23 11.78 -12.70
CA GLY A 130 13.84 11.74 -14.04
C GLY A 130 13.73 13.08 -14.78
N ASN A 131 12.94 14.02 -14.25
CA ASN A 131 12.74 15.34 -14.82
C ASN A 131 13.58 16.40 -14.10
N VAL A 132 13.89 17.49 -14.80
CA VAL A 132 14.60 18.64 -14.23
C VAL A 132 13.71 19.30 -13.17
N GLY A 133 14.09 19.20 -11.89
CA GLY A 133 13.37 19.80 -10.76
C GLY A 133 13.02 18.81 -9.64
N ASP A 134 13.14 17.51 -9.88
CA ASP A 134 12.89 16.51 -8.84
C ASP A 134 14.05 16.53 -7.81
N SER A 135 13.72 16.82 -6.55
CA SER A 135 14.69 16.72 -5.43
C SER A 135 14.94 15.26 -5.00
N VAL A 136 14.24 14.31 -5.63
CA VAL A 136 14.42 12.86 -5.45
C VAL A 136 15.44 12.39 -6.50
N LYS A 137 16.73 12.42 -6.13
CA LYS A 137 17.83 11.81 -6.92
C LYS A 137 18.23 10.49 -6.34
#